data_AF-A0A512C289-F1
#
_entry.id   AF-A0A512C289-F1
#
_cell.length_a   1.000
_cell.length_b   1.000
_cell.length_c   1.000
_cell.angle_alpha   90.00
_cell.angle_beta   90.00
_cell.angle_gamma   90.00
#
_symmetry.space_group_name_H-M   'P 1'
#
loop_
_entity.id
_entity.type
_entity.pdbx_description
1 polymer ?
#
loop_
_entity_poly.entity_id
_entity_poly.type
_entity_poly.pdbx_seq_one_letter_code
_entity_poly.pdbx_strand_id
1 'polypeptide(L)' 'MIDLNLRKQTALPLADALEGRNVPFVVATGYASSMVPACYQHIFLWEKPYHLEELVRALPALIYRS' A
#
# COMPACT_ATOMS: atom_id res chain seq x y z
N MET A 1 5.49 -0.21 -4.86
CA MET A 1 4.77 0.79 -4.04
C MET A 1 3.83 1.57 -4.92
N ILE A 2 2.60 1.82 -4.48
CA ILE A 2 1.55 2.54 -5.21
C ILE A 2 0.94 3.62 -4.31
N ASP A 3 0.64 4.79 -4.88
CA ASP A 3 -0.07 5.86 -4.17
C ASP A 3 -1.58 5.57 -4.19
N LEU A 4 -2.22 5.56 -3.02
CA LEU A 4 -3.66 5.31 -2.89
C LEU A 4 -4.49 6.40 -3.57
N ASN A 5 -4.02 7.65 -3.53
CA ASN A 5 -4.77 8.82 -3.97
C ASN A 5 -4.28 9.32 -5.33
N LEU A 6 -4.97 8.92 -6.40
CA LEU A 6 -4.72 9.38 -7.77
C LEU A 6 -5.63 10.58 -8.12
N ARG A 7 -5.89 11.44 -7.13
CA ARG A 7 -6.80 12.59 -7.17
C ARG A 7 -8.28 12.19 -7.33
N LYS A 8 -8.75 12.01 -8.57
CA LYS A 8 -10.17 11.69 -8.86
C LYS A 8 -10.47 10.20 -8.79
N GLN A 9 -9.44 9.39 -8.58
CA GLN A 9 -9.52 7.94 -8.56
C GLN A 9 -8.66 7.43 -7.42
N THR A 10 -9.00 6.24 -6.91
CA THR A 10 -8.17 5.53 -5.95
C THR A 10 -7.40 4.44 -6.66
N ALA A 11 -6.24 4.06 -6.13
CA ALA A 11 -5.49 2.89 -6.62
C ALA A 11 -6.08 1.55 -6.12
N LEU A 12 -7.27 1.53 -5.51
CA LEU A 12 -7.89 0.31 -5.00
C LEU A 12 -8.12 -0.75 -6.09
N PRO A 13 -8.65 -0.41 -7.30
CA PRO A 13 -8.79 -1.40 -8.37
C PRO A 13 -7.45 -1.95 -8.86
N LEU A 14 -6.37 -1.17 -8.74
CA LEU A 14 -5.02 -1.63 -9.05
C LEU A 14 -4.50 -2.58 -7.97
N ALA A 15 -4.78 -2.30 -6.70
CA ALA A 15 -4.44 -3.18 -5.59
C ALA A 15 -5.11 -4.55 -5.74
N ASP A 16 -6.41 -4.58 -6.07
CA ASP A 16 -7.15 -5.81 -6.35
C ASP A 16 -6.52 -6.63 -7.49
N ALA A 17 -6.12 -5.95 -8.57
CA ALA A 17 -5.48 -6.59 -9.72
C ALA A 17 -4.09 -7.16 -9.40
N LEU A 18 -3.34 -6.51 -8.50
CA LEU A 18 -2.02 -6.97 -8.07
C LEU A 18 -2.13 -8.16 -7.11
N GLU A 19 -3.12 -8.15 -6.20
CA GLU A 19 -3.43 -9.29 -5.33
C GLU A 19 -3.81 -10.53 -6.15
N GLY A 20 -4.72 -10.38 -7.12
CA GLY A 20 -5.12 -11.48 -8.01
C GLY A 20 -3.97 -12.07 -8.83
N ARG A 21 -2.83 -11.37 -8.92
CA ARG A 21 -1.62 -11.79 -9.61
C ARG A 21 -0.49 -12.23 -8.67
N ASN A 22 -0.73 -12.25 -7.35
CA ASN A 22 0.29 -12.51 -6.32
C ASN A 22 1.52 -11.60 -6.43
N VAL A 23 1.34 -10.36 -6.90
CA VAL A 23 2.43 -9.38 -6.95
C VAL A 23 2.50 -8.72 -5.57
N PRO A 24 3.63 -8.77 -4.85
CA PRO A 24 3.76 -8.06 -3.59
C PRO A 24 3.81 -6.55 -3.81
N PHE A 25 3.02 -5.79 -3.04
CA PHE A 25 3.01 -4.33 -3.10
C PHE A 25 2.76 -3.71 -1.73
N VAL A 26 2.96 -2.40 -1.67
CA VAL A 26 2.65 -1.54 -0.52
C VAL A 26 1.85 -0.36 -1.03
N VAL A 27 0.84 0.06 -0.27
CA VAL A 27 0.01 1.22 -0.59
C VAL A 27 0.42 2.38 0.31
N ALA A 28 0.75 3.51 -0.30
CA ALA A 28 1.04 4.75 0.41
C ALA A 28 -0.19 5.66 0.38
N THR A 29 -0.62 6.19 1.53
CA THR A 29 -1.79 7.05 1.66
C THR A 29 -1.44 8.34 2.40
N GLY A 30 -1.99 9.47 1.93
CA GLY A 30 -1.97 10.75 2.67
C GLY A 30 -3.14 10.90 3.64
N TYR A 31 -4.08 9.96 3.62
CA TYR A 31 -5.18 9.87 4.58
C TYR A 31 -4.78 8.97 5.74
N ALA A 32 -5.32 9.26 6.92
CA ALA A 32 -5.25 8.36 8.06
C ALA A 32 -5.66 6.95 7.65
N SER A 33 -4.91 5.94 8.10
CA SER A 33 -5.22 4.52 7.87
C SER A 33 -6.66 4.14 8.25
N SER A 34 -7.25 4.84 9.24
CA SER A 34 -8.66 4.70 9.66
C SER A 34 -9.69 5.14 8.62
N MET A 35 -9.30 5.93 7.62
CA MET A 35 -10.17 6.36 6.51
C MET A 35 -10.17 5.37 5.33
N VAL A 36 -9.33 4.33 5.37
CA VAL A 36 -9.30 3.28 4.34
C VAL A 36 -10.35 2.22 4.67
N PRO A 37 -11.17 1.76 3.69
CA PRO A 37 -12.21 0.76 3.95
C PRO A 37 -11.62 -0.52 4.57
N ALA A 38 -12.36 -1.12 5.50
CA ALA A 38 -11.90 -2.29 6.27
C ALA A 38 -11.45 -3.46 5.39
N CYS A 39 -12.08 -3.63 4.22
CA CYS A 39 -11.73 -4.66 3.23
C CYS A 39 -10.36 -4.48 2.59
N TYR A 40 -9.63 -3.39 2.87
CA TYR A 40 -8.27 -3.14 2.39
C TYR A 40 -7.24 -3.03 3.53
N GLN A 41 -7.64 -3.29 4.78
CA GLN A 41 -6.73 -3.24 5.93
C GLN A 41 -5.72 -4.40 5.97
N HIS A 42 -5.95 -5.47 5.20
CA HIS A 42 -5.01 -6.57 5.04
C HIS A 42 -3.81 -6.19 4.15
N ILE A 43 -3.93 -5.11 3.36
CA ILE A 43 -2.86 -4.55 2.56
C ILE A 43 -1.95 -3.72 3.48
N PHE A 44 -0.64 -3.83 3.31
CA PHE A 44 0.29 -2.94 3.98
C PHE A 44 0.05 -1.48 3.53
N LEU A 45 -0.57 -0.71 4.42
CA LEU A 45 -0.83 0.71 4.28
C LEU A 45 0.26 1.51 4.98
N TRP A 46 0.83 2.46 4.25
CA TRP A 46 1.80 3.41 4.76
C TRP A 46 1.21 4.81 4.79
N GLU A 47 1.00 5.33 5.99
CA GLU A 47 0.52 6.69 6.20
C GLU A 47 1.65 7.70 5.95
N LYS A 48 1.37 8.73 5.16
CA LYS A 48 2.28 9.87 4.96
C LYS A 48 2.11 10.88 6.10
N PRO A 49 3.17 11.62 6.46
CA PRO A 49 4.52 11.56 5.90
C PRO A 49 5.28 10.32 6.37
N TYR A 50 6.01 9.67 5.47
CA TYR A 50 6.86 8.53 5.80
C TYR A 50 8.34 8.89 5.72
N HIS A 51 9.14 8.31 6.61
CA HIS A 51 10.59 8.40 6.55
C HIS A 51 11.12 7.41 5.51
N LEU A 52 11.90 7.91 4.55
CA LEU A 52 12.41 7.11 3.43
C LEU A 52 13.24 5.89 3.90
N GLU A 53 13.90 6.03 5.05
CA GLU A 53 14.70 4.98 5.69
C GLU A 53 13.85 3.81 6.18
N GLU A 54 12.67 4.08 6.72
CA GLU A 54 11.73 3.04 7.13
C GLU A 54 11.21 2.30 5.90
N LEU A 55 10.91 3.04 4.80
CA LEU A 55 10.53 2.46 3.50
C LEU A 55 11.56 1.45 3.00
N VAL A 56 12.83 1.85 2.96
CA VAL A 56 13.91 0.97 2.49
C VAL A 56 14.04 -0.27 3.38
N ARG A 57 13.83 -0.16 4.70
CA ARG A 57 13.88 -1.29 5.63
C ARG A 57 12.71 -2.27 5.48
N ALA A 58 11.52 -1.79 5.11
CA ALA A 58 10.34 -2.64 4.97
C ALA A 58 10.25 -3.37 3.62
N LEU A 59 10.88 -2.83 2.56
CA LEU A 59 10.84 -3.41 1.21
C LEU A 59 11.31 -4.87 1.14
N PRO A 60 12.42 -5.29 1.80
CA PRO A 60 12.81 -6.70 1.83
C PRO A 60 11.72 -7.62 2.40
N ALA A 61 11.01 -7.20 3.46
CA ALA A 61 9.95 -8.02 4.06
C ALA A 61 8.75 -8.23 3.11
N LEU A 62 8.54 -7.33 2.14
CA LEU A 62 7.52 -7.49 1.09
C LEU A 62 7.97 -8.44 -0.02
N ILE A 63 9.26 -8.51 -0.31
CA ILE A 63 9.82 -9.30 -1.42
C ILE A 63 10.12 -10.74 -0.99
N TYR A 64 10.54 -10.95 0.26
CA TYR A 64 10.98 -12.26 0.76
C TYR A 64 9.92 -13.03 1.56
N ARG A 65 8.64 -12.62 1.52
CA ARG A 65 7.53 -13.41 2.07
C ARG A 65 7.41 -14.73 1.28
N SER A 66 8.09 -15.76 1.80
CA SER A 66 8.08 -17.15 1.34
C SER A 66 7.09 -17.95 2.15
#